data_AF-A0A1Z4JC15-F1
#
_entry.id   AF-A0A1Z4JC15-F1
#
_cell.length_a   1.000
_cell.length_b   1.000
_cell.length_c   1.000
_cell.angle_alpha   90.00
_cell.angle_beta   90.00
_cell.angle_gamma   90.00
#
_symmetry.space_group_name_H-M   'P 1'
#
loop_
_entity.id
_entity.type
_entity.pdbx_description
1 polymer ?
#
loop_
_entity_poly.entity_id
_entity_poly.type
_entity_poly.pdbx_seq_one_letter_code
_entity_poly.pdbx_strand_id
1 'polypeptide(L)' 'MKAYEFPAHITADGKLELPEAVLPSELNNQAVRIIVLTNDTDSTSEQPQWQNLTATQFLAGYDSVDAIYDEI' A
#
# COMPACT_ATOMS: atom_id res chain seq x y z
N MET A 1 -15.93 12.28 1.27
CA MET A 1 -14.90 12.19 0.21
C MET A 1 -15.23 10.96 -0.63
N LYS A 2 -15.25 11.06 -1.96
CA LYS A 2 -15.49 9.91 -2.85
C LYS A 2 -14.15 9.46 -3.43
N ALA A 3 -13.86 8.18 -3.37
CA ALA A 3 -12.70 7.57 -4.02
C ALA A 3 -13.18 6.83 -5.27
N TYR A 4 -12.42 6.94 -6.35
CA TYR A 4 -12.64 6.20 -7.59
C TYR A 4 -11.45 5.28 -7.78
N GLU A 5 -11.70 3.99 -7.93
CA GLU A 5 -10.70 2.96 -8.16
C GLU A 5 -10.96 2.33 -9.52
N PHE A 6 -9.92 2.25 -10.34
CA PHE A 6 -9.96 1.63 -11.64
C PHE A 6 -8.58 1.10 -12.02
N PRO A 7 -8.51 0.02 -12.80
CA PRO A 7 -7.25 -0.46 -13.33
C PRO A 7 -6.69 0.57 -14.31
N ALA A 8 -5.44 0.96 -14.08
CA ALA A 8 -4.68 1.87 -14.93
C ALA A 8 -3.30 1.27 -15.18
N HIS A 9 -2.75 1.53 -16.36
CA HIS A 9 -1.40 1.10 -16.70
C HIS A 9 -0.46 2.30 -16.67
N ILE A 10 0.77 2.06 -16.20
CA ILE A 10 1.86 3.02 -16.37
C ILE A 10 2.53 2.68 -17.69
N THR A 11 2.59 3.66 -18.58
CA THR A 11 3.22 3.53 -19.89
C THR A 11 4.74 3.46 -19.77
N ALA A 12 5.41 3.03 -20.85
CA ALA A 12 6.87 2.96 -20.88
C ALA A 12 7.57 4.32 -20.70
N ASP A 13 6.88 5.43 -20.99
CA ASP A 13 7.34 6.81 -20.73
C ASP A 13 7.01 7.31 -19.31
N GLY A 14 6.51 6.44 -18.44
CA GLY A 14 6.27 6.73 -17.03
C GLY A 14 5.01 7.56 -16.77
N LYS A 15 4.05 7.58 -17.69
CA LYS A 15 2.78 8.29 -17.52
C LYS A 15 1.67 7.33 -17.12
N LEU A 16 0.70 7.84 -16.34
CA LEU A 16 -0.49 7.09 -16.00
C LEU A 16 -1.49 7.20 -17.16
N GLU A 17 -1.83 6.08 -17.78
CA GLU A 17 -2.95 6.01 -18.72
C GLU A 17 -4.27 5.97 -17.97
N LEU A 18 -5.01 7.07 -18.06
CA LEU A 18 -6.37 7.19 -17.55
C LEU A 18 -7.33 6.77 -18.67
N PRO A 19 -8.21 5.78 -18.45
CA PRO A 19 -9.23 5.47 -19.44
C PRO A 19 -10.20 6.66 -19.56
N GLU A 20 -10.41 7.18 -20.78
CA GLU A 20 -11.26 8.36 -21.06
C GLU A 20 -12.69 8.24 -20.48
N ALA A 21 -13.19 7.03 -20.29
CA ALA A 21 -14.56 6.76 -19.84
C ALA A 21 -14.75 6.79 -18.32
N VAL A 22 -13.69 6.86 -17.52
CA VAL A 22 -13.78 6.51 -16.08
C VAL A 22 -13.96 7.73 -15.17
N LEU A 23 -13.51 8.91 -15.58
CA LEU A 23 -13.68 10.11 -14.77
C LEU A 23 -15.04 10.76 -15.06
N PRO A 24 -15.94 10.87 -14.06
CA PRO A 24 -17.18 11.62 -14.22
C PRO A 24 -16.88 13.05 -14.67
N SER A 25 -17.74 13.60 -15.53
CA SER A 25 -17.68 15.02 -15.95
C SER A 25 -17.72 15.99 -14.78
N GLU A 26 -18.22 15.55 -13.63
CA GLU A 26 -18.24 16.26 -12.34
C GLU A 26 -16.84 16.54 -11.79
N LEU A 27 -15.82 15.77 -12.19
CA LEU A 27 -14.42 15.97 -11.80
C LEU A 27 -13.70 17.01 -12.67
N ASN A 28 -14.34 17.53 -13.72
CA ASN A 28 -13.74 18.54 -14.59
C ASN A 28 -13.31 19.77 -13.78
N ASN A 29 -12.05 20.18 -13.98
CA ASN A 29 -11.43 21.34 -13.34
C ASN A 29 -11.31 21.27 -11.80
N GLN A 30 -11.36 20.07 -11.20
CA GLN A 30 -11.13 19.88 -9.77
C GLN A 30 -9.70 19.40 -9.48
N ALA A 31 -9.11 19.89 -8.40
CA ALA A 31 -7.87 19.34 -7.87
C ALA A 31 -8.16 18.02 -7.14
N VAL A 32 -7.58 16.92 -7.61
CA VAL A 32 -7.76 15.58 -7.03
C VAL A 32 -6.45 15.04 -6.48
N ARG A 33 -6.52 14.18 -5.44
CA ARG A 33 -5.39 13.40 -4.94
C ARG A 33 -5.44 12.01 -5.58
N ILE A 34 -4.35 11.60 -6.23
CA ILE A 34 -4.21 10.27 -6.82
C ILE A 34 -3.49 9.36 -5.82
N ILE A 35 -4.00 8.14 -5.65
CA ILE A 35 -3.33 7.06 -4.92
C ILE A 35 -3.04 5.97 -5.95
N VAL A 36 -1.77 5.60 -6.09
CA VAL A 36 -1.34 4.52 -6.98
C VAL A 36 -1.01 3.32 -6.11
N LEU A 37 -1.73 2.22 -6.32
CA LEU A 37 -1.41 0.94 -5.71
C LEU A 37 -0.73 0.08 -6.77
N THR A 38 0.51 -0.31 -6.50
CA THR A 38 1.24 -1.29 -7.30
C THR A 38 1.26 -2.60 -6.56
N ASN A 39 1.13 -3.72 -7.27
CA ASN A 39 1.37 -5.02 -6.66
C ASN A 39 2.86 -5.14 -6.36
N ASP A 40 3.20 -5.48 -5.12
CA ASP A 40 4.55 -5.89 -4.78
C ASP A 40 4.86 -7.21 -5.45
N THR A 41 5.56 -7.13 -6.59
CA THR A 41 6.16 -8.29 -7.24
C THR A 41 7.26 -8.91 -6.37
N ASP A 42 7.70 -8.20 -5.33
CA ASP A 42 8.82 -8.56 -4.47
C ASP A 42 8.39 -8.79 -3.01
N SER A 43 7.15 -9.25 -2.79
CA SER A 43 6.66 -9.66 -1.47
C SER A 43 7.54 -10.73 -0.78
N THR A 44 8.42 -11.40 -1.54
CA THR A 44 9.43 -12.32 -1.01
C THR A 44 10.64 -11.60 -0.39
N SER A 45 10.98 -10.39 -0.85
CA SER A 45 12.15 -9.63 -0.41
C SER A 45 11.89 -8.81 0.86
N GLU A 46 10.64 -8.46 1.13
CA GLU A 46 10.25 -7.70 2.33
C GLU A 46 10.03 -8.58 3.57
N GLN A 47 9.58 -9.82 3.41
CA GLN A 47 9.37 -10.75 4.52
C GLN A 47 10.57 -10.89 5.48
N PRO A 48 11.83 -11.03 5.00
CA PRO A 48 12.99 -11.05 5.89
C PRO A 48 13.26 -9.69 6.57
N GLN A 49 12.90 -8.56 5.94
CA GLN A 49 13.03 -7.23 6.55
C GLN A 49 12.01 -7.03 7.67
N TRP A 50 10.77 -7.49 7.47
CA TRP A 50 9.74 -7.49 8.50
C TRP A 50 10.11 -8.39 9.68
N GLN A 51 10.60 -9.60 9.43
CA GLN A 51 11.09 -10.49 10.49
C GLN A 51 12.22 -9.85 11.31
N ASN A 52 13.16 -9.19 10.63
CA ASN A 52 14.26 -8.50 11.30
C ASN A 52 13.76 -7.33 12.15
N LEU A 53 12.88 -6.48 11.62
CA LEU A 53 12.24 -5.40 12.39
C LEU A 53 11.48 -5.92 13.61
N THR A 54 10.73 -7.02 13.45
CA THR A 54 9.99 -7.62 14.57
C THR A 54 10.95 -8.09 15.66
N ALA A 55 12.02 -8.80 15.31
CA ALA A 55 12.98 -9.30 16.28
C ALA A 55 13.82 -8.19 16.94
N THR A 56 14.19 -7.15 16.20
CA THR A 56 15.13 -6.11 16.67
C THR A 56 14.47 -4.89 17.29
N GLN A 57 13.23 -4.58 16.92
CA GLN A 57 12.54 -3.37 17.39
C GLN A 57 11.24 -3.69 18.08
N PHE A 58 10.38 -4.53 17.49
CA PHE A 58 9.06 -4.80 18.04
C PHE A 58 9.10 -5.64 19.33
N LEU A 59 9.92 -6.70 19.33
CA LEU A 59 10.12 -7.58 20.49
C LEU A 59 11.26 -7.12 21.40
N ALA A 60 11.87 -5.97 21.12
CA ALA A 60 12.95 -5.44 21.95
C ALA A 60 12.38 -4.98 23.31
N GLY A 61 12.53 -5.85 24.32
CA GLY A 61 11.97 -5.64 25.66
C GLY A 61 10.69 -6.44 25.93
N TYR A 62 10.27 -7.30 25.01
CA TYR A 62 9.20 -8.27 25.25
C TYR A 62 9.73 -9.38 26.16
N ASP A 63 9.19 -9.50 27.38
CA ASP A 63 9.57 -10.56 28.32
C ASP A 63 8.72 -11.81 28.06
N SER A 64 9.27 -12.96 28.40
CA SER A 64 8.57 -14.24 28.48
C SER A 64 7.26 -14.20 29.28
N VAL A 65 7.11 -13.26 30.23
CA VAL A 65 5.88 -13.05 31.01
C VAL A 65 4.79 -12.36 30.18
N ASP A 66 5.18 -11.56 29.18
CA ASP A 66 4.24 -10.85 28.31
C ASP A 66 3.59 -11.79 27.28
N ALA A 67 4.21 -12.96 27.01
CA ALA A 67 3.71 -14.02 26.13
C ALA A 67 2.33 -14.56 26.53
N ILE A 68 1.88 -14.30 27.76
CA ILE A 68 0.53 -14.66 28.24
C ILE A 68 -0.56 -13.94 27.43
N TYR A 69 -0.26 -12.78 26.83
CA TYR A 69 -1.22 -12.03 26.01
C TYR A 69 -1.30 -12.49 24.55
N ASP A 70 -0.42 -13.40 24.10
CA ASP A 70 -0.42 -13.86 22.71
C ASP A 70 -1.54 -14.88 22.41
N GLU A 71 -2.10 -15.52 23.44
CA GLU A 71 -3.10 -16.60 23.30
C GLU A 71 -4.57 -16.14 23.46
N ILE A 72 -4.82 -14.83 23.60
CA ILE A 72 -6.18 -14.26 23.78
C ILE A 72 -6.65 -13.60 22.49
#